data_AF-A0A9P1CTL4-F1
#
_entry.id   AF-A0A9P1CTL4-F1
#
_cell.length_a   1.000
_cell.length_b   1.000
_cell.length_c   1.000
_cell.angle_alpha   90.00
_cell.angle_beta   90.00
_cell.angle_gamma   90.00
#
_symmetry.space_group_name_H-M   'P 1'
#
loop_
_entity.id
_entity.type
_entity.pdbx_description
1 polymer ?
#
loop_
_entity_poly.entity_id
_entity_poly.type
_entity_poly.pdbx_seq_one_letter_code
_entity_poly.pdbx_strand_id
1 'polypeptide(L)'
;MPFVDKDAPIVRCFGAGRQRCGEIRLFALFTDQLLLNTTAGVPEETLNVAGADVSRQGAVVTLQWDSVDSAVDSALTLSFEDVEEAEFWSEALSFAAGDEGPQEKVHELEQRVAAALRAAYERSARIKELEDTVEAGRERETRIQQLEEVLHDTLEEAEARAEKIEALEWKLESGRTSDPAATALLQDAMDFADQLLEQHSDLWTEDDSAAQLRKAVQAVQQAKPEIDSDVAELIRQLVTALLWPVVLRECLTDAEATIKEQEEIQEQATREIIDLQKQCDTLAAESEEHKAALEAAREQKTLTEAAHEDEMQKLKEREEEAERKRQEAEEKAKELRGILDYADKAAEEAIQRKREELEKAHGEEFKKLKQLTDVADAQDELAERLRSLGEGSADAAHWKAAADRALEQFADSVPSDRTEFKDFSGKDKELEQRLEDAERALKKMEGGSEQVWEEKKWQKGPKKLS
;
A
#
# COMPACT_ATOMS: atom_id res chain seq x y z
N MET A 1 -10.48 38.86 -2.19
CA MET A 1 -11.58 37.90 -1.99
C MET A 1 -12.66 38.55 -1.14
N PRO A 2 -13.76 39.05 -1.73
CA PRO A 2 -14.98 39.31 -0.97
C PRO A 2 -15.74 37.98 -0.80
N PHE A 3 -16.52 37.86 0.27
CA PHE A 3 -17.36 36.72 0.66
C PHE A 3 -16.66 35.59 1.42
N VAL A 4 -16.54 35.76 2.75
CA VAL A 4 -16.54 34.63 3.70
C VAL A 4 -17.31 35.09 4.93
N ASP A 5 -18.58 34.68 5.04
CA ASP A 5 -19.32 34.67 6.31
C ASP A 5 -18.59 33.74 7.29
N LYS A 6 -18.65 34.01 8.60
CA LYS A 6 -17.92 33.21 9.62
C LYS A 6 -18.29 31.72 9.64
N ASP A 7 -19.41 31.34 9.03
CA ASP A 7 -19.91 29.97 8.93
C ASP A 7 -19.77 29.38 7.51
N ALA A 8 -19.09 30.07 6.59
CA ALA A 8 -18.85 29.56 5.24
C ALA A 8 -17.71 28.52 5.25
N PRO A 9 -17.85 27.41 4.50
CA PRO A 9 -16.83 26.36 4.45
C PRO A 9 -15.49 26.95 3.97
N ILE A 10 -14.38 26.52 4.59
CA ILE A 10 -13.04 27.03 4.26
C ILE A 10 -12.63 26.46 2.90
N VAL A 11 -12.40 27.35 1.93
CA VAL A 11 -11.79 26.99 0.63
C VAL A 11 -10.38 26.49 0.90
N ARG A 12 -10.07 25.25 0.52
CA ARG A 12 -8.73 24.65 0.66
C ARG A 12 -7.82 24.96 -0.50
N CYS A 13 -8.34 24.83 -1.71
CA CYS A 13 -7.62 25.23 -2.92
C CYS A 13 -8.58 25.79 -3.97
N PHE A 14 -8.05 26.71 -4.78
CA PHE A 14 -8.76 27.36 -5.86
C PHE A 14 -7.82 27.54 -7.04
N GLY A 15 -8.29 27.25 -8.24
CA GLY A 15 -7.48 27.35 -9.46
C GLY A 15 -8.30 27.05 -10.70
N ALA A 16 -7.68 27.20 -11.86
CA ALA A 16 -8.29 26.84 -13.14
C ALA A 16 -7.77 25.48 -13.59
N GLY A 17 -8.56 24.78 -14.38
CA GLY A 17 -8.06 23.67 -15.18
C GLY A 17 -9.06 23.26 -16.24
N ARG A 18 -8.73 22.22 -16.99
CA ARG A 18 -9.50 21.81 -18.16
C ARG A 18 -10.21 20.49 -17.90
N GLN A 19 -11.47 20.39 -18.31
CA GLN A 19 -12.13 19.08 -18.41
C GLN A 19 -11.80 18.42 -19.75
N ARG A 20 -12.05 17.11 -19.87
CA ARG A 20 -11.76 16.29 -21.07
C ARG A 20 -12.33 16.85 -22.39
N CYS A 21 -13.34 17.71 -22.34
CA CYS A 21 -13.92 18.43 -23.49
C CYS A 21 -13.11 19.66 -23.94
N GLY A 22 -12.01 20.01 -23.26
CA GLY A 22 -11.17 21.18 -23.55
C GLY A 22 -11.68 22.49 -22.94
N GLU A 23 -12.82 22.46 -22.25
CA GLU A 23 -13.41 23.60 -21.55
C GLU A 23 -12.57 23.97 -20.32
N ILE A 24 -12.21 25.25 -20.21
CA ILE A 24 -11.52 25.80 -19.03
C ILE A 24 -12.58 26.07 -17.97
N ARG A 25 -12.41 25.48 -16.79
CA ARG A 25 -13.27 25.68 -15.62
C ARG A 25 -12.44 26.14 -14.43
N LEU A 26 -13.10 26.88 -13.55
CA LEU A 26 -12.62 27.26 -12.23
C LEU A 26 -13.05 26.18 -11.23
N PHE A 27 -12.09 25.75 -10.42
CA PHE A 27 -12.27 24.74 -9.39
C PHE A 27 -12.10 25.38 -8.03
N ALA A 28 -13.02 25.08 -7.12
CA ALA A 28 -12.87 25.41 -5.70
C ALA A 28 -13.11 24.15 -4.89
N LEU A 29 -12.07 23.68 -4.20
CA LEU A 29 -12.16 22.53 -3.30
C LEU A 29 -12.37 23.01 -1.87
N PHE A 30 -13.40 22.47 -1.24
CA PHE A 30 -13.69 22.61 0.18
C PHE A 30 -13.31 21.31 0.90
N THR A 31 -13.82 21.10 2.12
CA THR A 31 -13.45 19.95 2.95
C THR A 31 -13.67 18.61 2.24
N ASP A 32 -14.83 18.46 1.61
CA ASP A 32 -15.31 17.25 0.92
C ASP A 32 -16.04 17.56 -0.40
N GLN A 33 -16.12 18.84 -0.80
CA GLN A 33 -16.87 19.27 -1.98
C GLN A 33 -15.96 19.97 -3.00
N LEU A 34 -16.05 19.54 -4.25
CA LEU A 34 -15.43 20.19 -5.39
C LEU A 34 -16.50 20.97 -6.15
N LEU A 35 -16.34 22.30 -6.19
CA LEU A 35 -17.19 23.18 -6.99
C LEU A 35 -16.54 23.42 -8.34
N LEU A 36 -17.32 23.32 -9.40
CA LEU A 36 -16.90 23.57 -10.78
C LEU A 36 -17.71 24.74 -11.35
N ASN A 37 -17.04 25.65 -12.05
CA ASN A 37 -17.69 26.80 -12.68
C ASN A 37 -16.98 27.24 -13.96
N THR A 38 -17.72 27.59 -15.01
CA THR A 38 -17.12 28.17 -16.23
C THR A 38 -16.80 29.66 -16.09
N THR A 39 -17.51 30.38 -15.22
CA THR A 39 -17.33 31.82 -14.98
C THR A 39 -17.27 32.15 -13.49
N ALA A 40 -16.77 33.33 -13.13
CA ALA A 40 -16.74 33.74 -11.72
C ALA A 40 -18.18 34.02 -11.23
N GLY A 41 -18.67 33.26 -10.25
CA GLY A 41 -20.03 33.42 -9.73
C GLY A 41 -20.53 32.22 -8.92
N VAL A 42 -21.85 32.00 -8.96
CA VAL A 42 -22.53 30.86 -8.33
C VAL A 42 -22.05 29.56 -8.99
N PRO A 43 -21.67 28.51 -8.23
CA PRO A 43 -21.17 27.26 -8.80
C PRO A 43 -22.22 26.61 -9.70
N GLU A 44 -21.79 26.15 -10.87
CA GLU A 44 -22.64 25.46 -11.83
C GLU A 44 -22.83 23.99 -11.44
N GLU A 45 -21.80 23.40 -10.85
CA GLU A 45 -21.78 22.00 -10.46
C GLU A 45 -21.04 21.83 -9.12
N THR A 46 -21.60 20.98 -8.26
CA THR A 46 -21.06 20.65 -6.94
C THR A 46 -20.92 19.14 -6.85
N LEU A 47 -19.70 18.66 -6.65
CA LEU A 47 -19.40 17.24 -6.54
C LEU A 47 -18.93 16.91 -5.13
N ASN A 48 -19.43 15.82 -4.56
CA ASN A 48 -18.91 15.27 -3.31
C ASN A 48 -17.70 14.39 -3.62
N VAL A 49 -16.54 14.76 -3.12
CA VAL A 49 -15.26 14.08 -3.38
C VAL A 49 -15.01 12.95 -2.39
N ALA A 50 -15.73 12.92 -1.26
CA ALA A 50 -15.55 11.88 -0.23
C ALA A 50 -15.78 10.47 -0.82
N GLY A 51 -14.81 9.58 -0.60
CA GLY A 51 -14.81 8.21 -1.10
C GLY A 51 -14.50 8.08 -2.60
N ALA A 52 -13.98 9.13 -3.26
CA ALA A 52 -13.53 9.05 -4.64
C ALA A 52 -12.09 8.50 -4.73
N ASP A 53 -11.85 7.54 -5.60
CA ASP A 53 -10.49 7.12 -5.93
C ASP A 53 -9.83 8.16 -6.82
N VAL A 54 -8.74 8.75 -6.35
CA VAL A 54 -8.00 9.80 -7.05
C VAL A 54 -6.73 9.22 -7.65
N SER A 55 -6.60 9.29 -8.97
CA SER A 55 -5.42 8.83 -9.71
C SER A 55 -4.82 9.94 -10.55
N ARG A 56 -3.49 9.97 -10.66
CA ARG A 56 -2.72 10.96 -11.46
C ARG A 56 -1.92 10.27 -12.54
N GLN A 57 -1.99 10.78 -13.77
CA GLN A 57 -1.18 10.36 -14.91
C GLN A 57 -0.64 11.59 -15.65
N GLY A 58 0.62 11.97 -15.36
CA GLY A 58 1.21 13.20 -15.90
C GLY A 58 0.47 14.45 -15.41
N ALA A 59 0.06 15.32 -16.34
CA ALA A 59 -0.71 16.53 -16.04
C ALA A 59 -2.23 16.28 -15.92
N VAL A 60 -2.66 15.02 -15.77
CA VAL A 60 -4.08 14.63 -15.72
C VAL A 60 -4.39 13.98 -14.38
N VAL A 61 -5.47 14.43 -13.73
CA VAL A 61 -6.01 13.87 -12.49
C VAL A 61 -7.41 13.33 -12.76
N THR A 62 -7.68 12.10 -12.34
CA THR A 62 -8.98 11.43 -12.49
C THR A 62 -9.53 11.07 -11.14
N LEU A 63 -10.78 11.47 -10.88
CA LEU A 63 -11.56 11.03 -9.73
C LEU A 63 -12.58 10.01 -10.19
N GLN A 64 -12.68 8.89 -9.49
CA GLN A 64 -13.61 7.83 -9.79
C GLN A 64 -14.44 7.49 -8.55
N TRP A 65 -15.76 7.42 -8.70
CA TRP A 65 -16.67 7.06 -7.62
C TRP A 65 -17.22 5.65 -7.84
N ASP A 66 -17.14 4.82 -6.80
CA ASP A 66 -17.76 3.49 -6.76
C ASP A 66 -19.28 3.60 -6.56
N SER A 67 -19.98 4.10 -7.59
CA SER A 67 -21.45 4.10 -7.62
C SER A 67 -21.97 2.77 -8.14
N VAL A 68 -22.67 2.02 -7.27
CA VAL A 68 -23.25 0.71 -7.56
C VAL A 68 -24.48 0.77 -8.48
N ASP A 69 -25.11 1.95 -8.67
CA ASP A 69 -26.48 2.03 -9.25
C ASP A 69 -26.70 3.07 -10.37
N SER A 70 -25.68 3.58 -11.07
CA SER A 70 -25.89 4.53 -12.18
C SER A 70 -24.97 4.29 -13.37
N ALA A 71 -25.57 4.14 -14.55
CA ALA A 71 -24.91 3.92 -15.84
C ALA A 71 -24.46 5.22 -16.54
N VAL A 72 -24.15 6.29 -15.79
CA VAL A 72 -23.73 7.58 -16.35
C VAL A 72 -22.47 8.07 -15.62
N ASP A 73 -21.34 8.04 -16.34
CA ASP A 73 -20.01 8.61 -16.04
C ASP A 73 -19.72 8.93 -14.56
N SER A 74 -19.43 7.91 -13.76
CA SER A 74 -18.93 8.03 -12.38
C SER A 74 -17.45 8.45 -12.30
N ALA A 75 -16.94 9.18 -13.30
CA ALA A 75 -15.54 9.58 -13.35
C ALA A 75 -15.39 11.01 -13.86
N LEU A 76 -14.63 11.82 -13.12
CA LEU A 76 -14.27 13.19 -13.49
C LEU A 76 -12.78 13.24 -13.84
N THR A 77 -12.46 13.65 -15.06
CA THR A 77 -11.06 13.85 -15.49
C THR A 77 -10.75 15.34 -15.63
N LEU A 78 -9.71 15.78 -14.92
CA LEU A 78 -9.17 17.14 -14.91
C LEU A 78 -7.79 17.12 -15.55
N SER A 79 -7.50 18.10 -16.40
CA SER A 79 -6.21 18.29 -17.07
C SER A 79 -5.65 19.67 -16.73
N PHE A 80 -4.40 19.70 -16.28
CA PHE A 80 -3.70 20.89 -15.81
C PHE A 80 -2.62 21.32 -16.81
N GLU A 81 -2.10 22.54 -16.63
CA GLU A 81 -1.10 23.11 -17.54
C GLU A 81 0.23 22.37 -17.44
N ASP A 82 0.60 21.96 -16.23
CA ASP A 82 1.83 21.23 -15.94
C ASP A 82 1.64 20.11 -14.90
N VAL A 83 2.71 19.33 -14.70
CA VAL A 83 2.72 18.16 -13.81
C VAL A 83 2.76 18.58 -12.33
N GLU A 84 3.33 19.73 -12.00
CA GLU A 84 3.43 20.24 -10.62
C GLU A 84 2.05 20.69 -10.13
N GLU A 85 1.27 21.34 -10.98
CA GLU A 85 -0.11 21.72 -10.71
C GLU A 85 -0.99 20.47 -10.57
N ALA A 86 -0.83 19.48 -11.45
CA ALA A 86 -1.53 18.20 -11.33
C ALA A 86 -1.15 17.43 -10.04
N GLU A 87 0.12 17.50 -9.60
CA GLU A 87 0.57 16.95 -8.32
C GLU A 87 -0.17 17.59 -7.15
N PHE A 88 -0.12 18.93 -7.09
CA PHE A 88 -0.77 19.71 -6.05
C PHE A 88 -2.27 19.40 -5.95
N TRP A 89 -2.97 19.36 -7.09
CA TRP A 89 -4.39 19.03 -7.12
C TRP A 89 -4.66 17.58 -6.75
N SER A 90 -3.83 16.63 -7.19
CA SER A 90 -4.00 15.22 -6.82
C SER A 90 -3.87 15.01 -5.31
N GLU A 91 -2.88 15.61 -4.65
CA GLU A 91 -2.73 15.51 -3.20
C GLU A 91 -3.90 16.14 -2.45
N ALA A 92 -4.35 17.32 -2.89
CA ALA A 92 -5.47 18.02 -2.27
C ALA A 92 -6.79 17.24 -2.42
N LEU A 93 -7.02 16.64 -3.59
CA LEU A 93 -8.21 15.84 -3.87
C LEU A 93 -8.17 14.48 -3.18
N SER A 94 -7.03 13.78 -3.15
CA SER A 94 -6.87 12.53 -2.38
C SER A 94 -7.15 12.78 -0.90
N PHE A 95 -6.66 13.90 -0.35
CA PHE A 95 -6.95 14.28 1.03
C PHE A 95 -8.44 14.56 1.27
N ALA A 96 -9.11 15.25 0.34
CA ALA A 96 -10.55 15.53 0.43
C ALA A 96 -11.41 14.28 0.20
N ALA A 97 -10.91 13.31 -0.56
CA ALA A 97 -11.55 12.03 -0.81
C ALA A 97 -11.50 11.08 0.38
N GLY A 98 -10.63 11.34 1.37
CA GLY A 98 -10.45 10.46 2.51
C GLY A 98 -9.62 9.22 2.21
N ASP A 99 -8.93 9.20 1.06
CA ASP A 99 -7.88 8.23 0.78
C ASP A 99 -6.82 8.34 1.88
N GLU A 100 -6.37 7.20 2.42
CA GLU A 100 -5.69 7.02 3.71
C GLU A 100 -4.37 7.83 3.82
N GLY A 101 -4.55 9.14 4.00
CA GLY A 101 -3.51 10.12 4.18
C GLY A 101 -2.96 10.07 5.61
N PRO A 102 -1.94 10.91 5.91
CA PRO A 102 -0.99 10.85 7.04
C PRO A 102 -1.48 10.45 8.45
N GLN A 103 -2.79 10.41 8.73
CA GLN A 103 -3.35 9.87 9.98
C GLN A 103 -3.03 8.40 10.22
N GLU A 104 -3.01 7.54 9.21
CA GLU A 104 -2.68 6.12 9.42
C GLU A 104 -1.19 5.95 9.76
N LYS A 105 -0.31 6.69 9.07
CA LYS A 105 1.12 6.78 9.42
C LYS A 105 1.36 7.41 10.78
N VAL A 106 0.58 8.42 11.17
CA VAL A 106 0.62 9.00 12.52
C VAL A 106 0.17 7.96 13.54
N HIS A 107 -0.89 7.20 13.26
CA HIS A 107 -1.37 6.14 14.15
C HIS A 107 -0.34 5.01 14.30
N GLU A 108 0.30 4.59 13.21
CA GLU A 108 1.41 3.62 13.23
C GLU A 108 2.60 4.14 14.05
N LEU A 109 2.98 5.42 13.87
CA LEU A 109 4.04 6.07 14.65
C LEU A 109 3.66 6.20 16.13
N GLU A 110 2.42 6.55 16.44
CA GLU A 110 1.89 6.59 17.81
C GLU A 110 1.94 5.22 18.47
N GLN A 111 1.56 4.16 17.74
CA GLN A 111 1.65 2.78 18.24
C GLN A 111 3.11 2.37 18.49
N ARG A 112 4.04 2.71 17.60
CA ARG A 112 5.48 2.43 17.77
C ARG A 112 6.06 3.20 18.96
N VAL A 113 5.71 4.48 19.12
CA VAL A 113 6.15 5.29 20.25
C VAL A 113 5.57 4.74 21.56
N ALA A 114 4.28 4.38 21.57
CA ALA A 114 3.66 3.77 22.75
C ALA A 114 4.31 2.43 23.12
N ALA A 115 4.64 1.58 22.14
CA ALA A 115 5.36 0.33 22.37
C ALA A 115 6.77 0.57 22.93
N ALA A 116 7.51 1.52 22.35
CA ALA A 116 8.84 1.89 22.84
C ALA A 116 8.81 2.44 24.26
N LEU A 117 7.81 3.27 24.59
CA LEU A 117 7.61 3.80 25.94
C LEU A 117 7.28 2.67 26.94
N ARG A 118 6.39 1.74 26.60
CA ARG A 118 6.10 0.58 27.48
C ARG A 118 7.36 -0.25 27.73
N ALA A 119 8.13 -0.56 26.68
CA ALA A 119 9.38 -1.29 26.82
C ALA A 119 10.41 -0.54 27.69
N ALA A 120 10.47 0.79 27.59
CA ALA A 120 11.32 1.62 28.44
C ALA A 120 10.86 1.60 29.91
N TYR A 121 9.56 1.66 30.17
CA TYR A 121 8.99 1.53 31.51
C TYR A 121 9.27 0.15 32.13
N GLU A 122 9.11 -0.93 31.36
CA GLU A 122 9.42 -2.29 31.81
C GLU A 122 10.92 -2.45 32.13
N ARG A 123 11.81 -1.94 31.27
CA ARG A 123 13.26 -1.91 31.55
C ARG A 123 13.57 -1.11 32.81
N SER A 124 12.95 0.05 33.00
CA SER A 124 13.14 0.86 34.20
C SER A 124 12.65 0.16 35.46
N ALA A 125 11.53 -0.57 35.40
CA ALA A 125 11.02 -1.36 36.50
C ALA A 125 11.98 -2.50 36.87
N ARG A 126 12.52 -3.20 35.86
CA ARG A 126 13.50 -4.26 36.07
C ARG A 126 14.83 -3.74 36.63
N ILE A 127 15.29 -2.56 36.18
CA ILE A 127 16.47 -1.91 36.76
C ILE A 127 16.25 -1.65 38.24
N LYS A 128 15.09 -1.10 38.60
CA LYS A 128 14.76 -0.82 40.00
C LYS A 128 14.73 -2.10 40.86
N GLU A 129 14.13 -3.18 40.35
CA GLU A 129 14.13 -4.48 41.03
C GLU A 129 15.55 -5.03 41.25
N LEU A 130 16.44 -4.86 40.27
CA LEU A 130 17.85 -5.22 40.40
C LEU A 130 18.58 -4.32 41.41
N GLU A 131 18.30 -3.02 41.45
CA GLU A 131 18.84 -2.10 42.45
C GLU A 131 18.43 -2.50 43.87
N ASP A 132 17.15 -2.81 44.08
CA ASP A 132 16.62 -3.30 45.37
C ASP A 132 17.33 -4.62 45.78
N THR A 133 17.57 -5.52 44.83
CA THR A 133 18.29 -6.78 45.08
C THR A 133 19.75 -6.55 45.47
N VAL A 134 20.42 -5.59 44.83
CA VAL A 134 21.80 -5.20 45.15
C VAL A 134 21.88 -4.54 46.54
N GLU A 135 20.90 -3.70 46.89
CA GLU A 135 20.83 -3.08 48.21
C GLU A 135 20.63 -4.11 49.32
N ALA A 136 19.70 -5.06 49.14
CA ALA A 136 19.56 -6.22 50.04
C ALA A 136 20.85 -7.06 50.13
N GLY A 137 21.61 -7.17 49.02
CA GLY A 137 22.95 -7.76 49.01
C GLY A 137 23.95 -7.03 49.93
N ARG A 138 23.97 -5.70 49.92
CA ARG A 138 24.84 -4.89 50.78
C ARG A 138 24.46 -4.96 52.25
N GLU A 139 23.16 -4.98 52.55
CA GLU A 139 22.68 -5.18 53.93
C GLU A 139 23.13 -6.52 54.49
N ARG A 140 23.05 -7.60 53.67
CA ARG A 140 23.59 -8.92 54.02
C ARG A 140 25.09 -8.90 54.28
N GLU A 141 25.87 -8.26 53.41
CA GLU A 141 27.32 -8.12 53.59
C GLU A 141 27.67 -7.41 54.91
N THR A 142 26.92 -6.35 55.23
CA THR A 142 27.09 -5.60 56.49
C THR A 142 26.79 -6.48 57.70
N ARG A 143 25.73 -7.31 57.61
CA ARG A 143 25.37 -8.26 58.68
C ARG A 143 26.42 -9.37 58.83
N ILE A 144 27.00 -9.86 57.73
CA ILE A 144 28.09 -10.84 57.78
C ILE A 144 29.29 -10.24 58.51
N GLN A 145 29.68 -9.01 58.16
CA GLN A 145 30.79 -8.31 58.85
C GLN A 145 30.52 -8.14 60.35
N GLN A 146 29.29 -7.80 60.75
CA GLN A 146 28.91 -7.72 62.16
C GLN A 146 29.01 -9.08 62.88
N LEU A 147 28.59 -10.16 62.20
CA LEU A 147 28.71 -11.51 62.75
C LEU A 147 30.17 -11.97 62.86
N GLU A 148 31.01 -11.60 61.88
CA GLU A 148 32.46 -11.85 61.92
C GLU A 148 33.14 -11.10 63.08
N GLU A 149 32.75 -9.85 63.34
CA GLU A 149 33.24 -9.06 64.48
C GLU A 149 32.84 -9.71 65.81
N VAL A 150 31.56 -10.08 65.97
CA VAL A 150 31.09 -10.80 67.17
C VAL A 150 31.81 -12.14 67.34
N LEU A 151 32.04 -12.87 66.24
CA LEU A 151 32.79 -14.13 66.28
C LEU A 151 34.25 -13.91 66.70
N HIS A 152 34.87 -12.80 66.29
CA HIS A 152 36.23 -12.46 66.73
C HIS A 152 36.28 -12.12 68.22
N ASP A 153 35.41 -11.23 68.70
CA ASP A 153 35.33 -10.84 70.12
C ASP A 153 35.11 -12.04 71.03
N THR A 154 34.25 -12.96 70.59
CA THR A 154 33.92 -14.15 71.37
C THR A 154 35.01 -15.22 71.34
N LEU A 155 35.79 -15.32 70.25
CA LEU A 155 37.00 -16.12 70.23
C LEU A 155 38.05 -15.56 71.20
N GLU A 156 38.25 -14.25 71.24
CA GLU A 156 39.15 -13.61 72.23
C GLU A 156 38.69 -13.89 73.67
N GLU A 157 37.39 -13.80 73.96
CA GLU A 157 36.85 -14.17 75.27
C GLU A 157 37.10 -15.64 75.60
N ALA A 158 36.94 -16.55 74.62
CA ALA A 158 37.18 -17.97 74.81
C ALA A 158 38.66 -18.27 75.09
N GLU A 159 39.58 -17.61 74.38
CA GLU A 159 41.02 -17.70 74.63
C GLU A 159 41.38 -17.19 76.04
N ALA A 160 40.86 -16.03 76.45
CA ALA A 160 41.07 -15.50 77.80
C ALA A 160 40.51 -16.43 78.89
N ARG A 161 39.37 -17.08 78.65
CA ARG A 161 38.81 -18.10 79.55
C ARG A 161 39.69 -19.35 79.60
N ALA A 162 40.24 -19.79 78.48
CA ALA A 162 41.17 -20.92 78.42
C ALA A 162 42.44 -20.65 79.24
N GLU A 163 43.04 -19.45 79.12
CA GLU A 163 44.18 -19.03 79.95
C GLU A 163 43.84 -19.03 81.44
N LYS A 164 42.63 -18.56 81.80
CA LYS A 164 42.16 -18.56 83.20
C LYS A 164 41.98 -19.99 83.73
N ILE A 165 41.49 -20.91 82.90
CA ILE A 165 41.37 -22.34 83.23
C ILE A 165 42.76 -22.93 83.50
N GLU A 166 43.72 -22.71 82.60
CA GLU A 166 45.11 -23.19 82.76
C GLU A 166 45.76 -22.66 84.04
N ALA A 167 45.53 -21.38 84.36
CA ALA A 167 46.02 -20.78 85.60
C ALA A 167 45.37 -21.38 86.87
N LEU A 168 44.10 -21.78 86.80
CA LEU A 168 43.40 -22.46 87.91
C LEU A 168 43.85 -23.91 88.05
N GLU A 169 44.08 -24.63 86.94
CA GLU A 169 44.65 -25.98 86.95
C GLU A 169 46.04 -25.99 87.63
N TRP A 170 46.89 -25.03 87.28
CA TRP A 170 48.21 -24.87 87.91
C TRP A 170 48.13 -24.60 89.42
N LYS A 171 47.16 -23.78 89.86
CA LYS A 171 46.94 -23.53 91.30
C LYS A 171 46.49 -24.78 92.03
N LEU A 172 45.65 -25.60 91.40
CA LEU A 172 45.17 -26.86 91.92
C LEU A 172 46.30 -27.86 92.20
N GLU A 173 47.34 -27.85 91.37
CA GLU A 173 48.57 -28.63 91.57
C GLU A 173 49.42 -28.17 92.76
N SER A 174 49.16 -26.97 93.31
CA SER A 174 49.95 -26.36 94.40
C SER A 174 49.42 -26.57 95.83
N GLY A 175 48.23 -27.18 96.01
CA GLY A 175 47.74 -27.67 97.31
C GLY A 175 46.39 -27.09 97.79
N ARG A 176 45.64 -27.89 98.58
CA ARG A 176 44.21 -27.71 98.89
C ARG A 176 43.91 -27.04 100.24
N THR A 177 42.90 -26.16 100.26
CA THR A 177 42.19 -25.72 101.48
C THR A 177 40.68 -25.71 101.23
N SER A 178 39.91 -26.43 102.06
CA SER A 178 38.44 -26.53 101.95
C SER A 178 37.75 -25.22 102.37
N ASP A 179 36.80 -24.74 101.55
CA ASP A 179 36.06 -23.49 101.79
C ASP A 179 34.54 -23.71 101.61
N PRO A 180 33.67 -23.34 102.57
CA PRO A 180 32.21 -23.37 102.40
C PRO A 180 31.67 -22.52 101.25
N ALA A 181 32.38 -21.51 100.74
CA ALA A 181 31.94 -20.75 99.55
C ALA A 181 31.95 -21.59 98.26
N ALA A 182 32.76 -22.66 98.22
CA ALA A 182 32.90 -23.54 97.07
C ALA A 182 31.63 -24.33 96.74
N THR A 183 30.83 -24.68 97.76
CA THR A 183 29.60 -25.45 97.56
C THR A 183 28.50 -24.63 96.88
N ALA A 184 28.46 -23.32 97.11
CA ALA A 184 27.53 -22.42 96.42
C ALA A 184 27.91 -22.27 94.93
N LEU A 185 29.20 -22.05 94.64
CA LEU A 185 29.70 -21.95 93.26
C LEU A 185 29.49 -23.25 92.46
N LEU A 186 29.67 -24.40 93.11
CA LEU A 186 29.37 -25.70 92.51
C LEU A 186 27.89 -25.84 92.19
N GLN A 187 26.99 -25.47 93.12
CA GLN A 187 25.55 -25.56 92.89
C GLN A 187 25.11 -24.67 91.72
N ASP A 188 25.60 -23.42 91.66
CA ASP A 188 25.33 -22.51 90.55
C ASP A 188 25.83 -23.08 89.20
N ALA A 189 26.99 -23.74 89.19
CA ALA A 189 27.51 -24.40 87.99
C ALA A 189 26.63 -25.60 87.58
N MET A 190 26.16 -26.40 88.53
CA MET A 190 25.27 -27.53 88.24
C MET A 190 23.90 -27.05 87.72
N ASP A 191 23.31 -26.02 88.33
CA ASP A 191 22.03 -25.44 87.91
C ASP A 191 22.14 -24.84 86.49
N PHE A 192 23.28 -24.21 86.16
CA PHE A 192 23.56 -23.73 84.81
C PHE A 192 23.71 -24.87 83.80
N ALA A 193 24.42 -25.95 84.15
CA ALA A 193 24.54 -27.13 83.29
C ALA A 193 23.18 -27.76 83.00
N ASP A 194 22.30 -27.85 84.01
CA ASP A 194 20.94 -28.36 83.85
C ASP A 194 20.09 -27.46 82.92
N GLN A 195 20.16 -26.12 83.09
CA GLN A 195 19.48 -25.18 82.19
C GLN A 195 19.96 -25.30 80.73
N LEU A 196 21.27 -25.44 80.53
CA LEU A 196 21.88 -25.54 79.20
C LEU A 196 21.50 -26.85 78.51
N LEU A 197 21.38 -27.93 79.28
CA LEU A 197 20.89 -29.24 78.82
C LEU A 197 19.38 -29.26 78.53
N GLU A 198 18.59 -28.38 79.15
CA GLU A 198 17.15 -28.27 78.93
C GLU A 198 16.82 -27.37 77.72
N GLN A 199 17.52 -26.25 77.56
CA GLN A 199 17.27 -25.28 76.49
C GLN A 199 17.78 -25.74 75.12
N HIS A 200 18.85 -26.54 75.08
CA HIS A 200 19.53 -26.89 73.83
C HIS A 200 19.57 -28.40 73.56
N SER A 201 18.58 -29.17 74.03
CA SER A 201 18.56 -30.65 73.92
C SER A 201 18.84 -31.17 72.51
N ASP A 202 18.39 -30.43 71.50
CA ASP A 202 18.40 -30.86 70.10
C ASP A 202 19.76 -30.58 69.42
N LEU A 203 20.62 -29.76 70.02
CA LEU A 203 21.93 -29.37 69.50
C LEU A 203 23.06 -30.31 69.97
N TRP A 204 22.79 -31.22 70.89
CA TRP A 204 23.73 -32.24 71.36
C TRP A 204 23.69 -33.45 70.43
N THR A 205 24.54 -33.43 69.39
CA THR A 205 24.62 -34.46 68.34
C THR A 205 25.03 -35.86 68.81
N GLU A 206 25.64 -35.99 69.98
CA GLU A 206 25.95 -37.28 70.59
C GLU A 206 24.94 -37.53 71.69
N ASP A 207 23.94 -38.39 71.42
CA ASP A 207 22.89 -38.78 72.38
C ASP A 207 23.48 -39.19 73.75
N ASP A 208 24.70 -39.71 73.75
CA ASP A 208 25.44 -40.10 74.94
C ASP A 208 26.08 -38.94 75.70
N SER A 209 26.46 -37.84 75.05
CA SER A 209 27.20 -36.72 75.68
C SER A 209 26.33 -35.89 76.64
N ALA A 210 25.12 -35.50 76.21
CA ALA A 210 24.14 -34.82 77.04
C ALA A 210 23.63 -35.73 78.17
N ALA A 211 23.45 -37.02 77.89
CA ALA A 211 23.07 -38.01 78.90
C ALA A 211 24.19 -38.23 79.93
N GLN A 212 25.46 -38.27 79.51
CA GLN A 212 26.62 -38.37 80.39
C GLN A 212 26.78 -37.12 81.24
N LEU A 213 26.60 -35.92 80.68
CA LEU A 213 26.64 -34.67 81.44
C LEU A 213 25.52 -34.61 82.48
N ARG A 214 24.27 -34.94 82.12
CA ARG A 214 23.15 -35.04 83.09
C ARG A 214 23.45 -36.02 84.21
N LYS A 215 24.02 -37.19 83.87
CA LYS A 215 24.38 -38.22 84.86
C LYS A 215 25.51 -37.74 85.78
N ALA A 216 26.49 -37.01 85.25
CA ALA A 216 27.57 -36.42 86.02
C ALA A 216 27.07 -35.30 86.96
N VAL A 217 26.21 -34.40 86.45
CA VAL A 217 25.57 -33.33 87.23
C VAL A 217 24.75 -33.91 88.38
N GLN A 218 23.90 -34.92 88.11
CA GLN A 218 23.13 -35.60 89.16
C GLN A 218 24.03 -36.31 90.18
N ALA A 219 25.11 -36.96 89.75
CA ALA A 219 26.04 -37.62 90.66
C ALA A 219 26.74 -36.62 91.61
N VAL A 220 27.11 -35.45 91.10
CA VAL A 220 27.74 -34.37 91.89
C VAL A 220 26.72 -33.74 92.86
N GLN A 221 25.50 -33.45 92.40
CA GLN A 221 24.41 -32.92 93.23
C GLN A 221 24.04 -33.88 94.38
N GLN A 222 24.07 -35.20 94.14
CA GLN A 222 23.78 -36.23 95.15
C GLN A 222 24.94 -36.43 96.14
N ALA A 223 26.18 -36.47 95.64
CA ALA A 223 27.35 -36.75 96.46
C ALA A 223 27.73 -35.57 97.37
N LYS A 224 27.35 -34.33 97.01
CA LYS A 224 27.72 -33.09 97.72
C LYS A 224 29.17 -33.10 98.21
N PRO A 225 30.14 -33.31 97.30
CA PRO A 225 31.53 -33.45 97.70
C PRO A 225 32.03 -32.16 98.38
N GLU A 226 32.84 -32.31 99.42
CA GLU A 226 33.62 -31.20 99.96
C GLU A 226 34.73 -30.87 98.96
N ILE A 227 34.59 -29.73 98.28
CA ILE A 227 35.54 -29.23 97.29
C ILE A 227 36.05 -27.85 97.70
N ASP A 228 37.26 -27.52 97.26
CA ASP A 228 37.82 -26.19 97.46
C ASP A 228 37.25 -25.17 96.46
N SER A 229 37.43 -23.88 96.76
CA SER A 229 36.88 -22.79 95.95
C SER A 229 37.49 -22.74 94.54
N ASP A 230 38.74 -23.18 94.37
CA ASP A 230 39.42 -23.15 93.07
C ASP A 230 38.91 -24.26 92.14
N VAL A 231 38.61 -25.46 92.66
CA VAL A 231 37.95 -26.54 91.92
C VAL A 231 36.52 -26.16 91.58
N ALA A 232 35.76 -25.55 92.51
CA ALA A 232 34.39 -25.11 92.22
C ALA A 232 34.37 -24.02 91.13
N GLU A 233 35.30 -23.07 91.16
CA GLU A 233 35.45 -22.06 90.12
C GLU A 233 35.89 -22.68 88.79
N LEU A 234 36.80 -23.66 88.78
CA LEU A 234 37.21 -24.39 87.58
C LEU A 234 36.01 -25.13 86.95
N ILE A 235 35.22 -25.84 87.76
CA ILE A 235 33.99 -26.52 87.29
C ILE A 235 33.02 -25.50 86.70
N ARG A 236 32.84 -24.35 87.36
CA ARG A 236 31.98 -23.27 86.84
C ARG A 236 32.49 -22.74 85.51
N GLN A 237 33.79 -22.49 85.37
CA GLN A 237 34.38 -22.02 84.11
C GLN A 237 34.24 -23.06 83.00
N LEU A 238 34.50 -24.34 83.28
CA LEU A 238 34.34 -25.43 82.32
C LEU A 238 32.89 -25.58 81.86
N VAL A 239 31.94 -25.56 82.80
CA VAL A 239 30.51 -25.62 82.49
C VAL A 239 30.05 -24.40 81.68
N THR A 240 30.53 -23.20 82.02
CA THR A 240 30.22 -21.99 81.26
C THR A 240 30.87 -22.03 79.86
N ALA A 241 32.03 -22.66 79.72
CA ALA A 241 32.69 -22.85 78.43
C ALA A 241 31.90 -23.81 77.51
N LEU A 242 31.08 -24.72 78.05
CA LEU A 242 30.18 -25.58 77.26
C LEU A 242 29.06 -24.79 76.55
N LEU A 243 28.76 -23.56 76.97
CA LEU A 243 27.84 -22.67 76.25
C LEU A 243 28.35 -22.35 74.84
N TRP A 244 29.67 -22.21 74.67
CA TRP A 244 30.26 -21.77 73.42
C TRP A 244 30.06 -22.77 72.27
N PRO A 245 30.38 -24.08 72.43
CA PRO A 245 30.07 -25.08 71.41
C PRO A 245 28.58 -25.17 71.04
N VAL A 246 27.67 -24.92 72.00
CA VAL A 246 26.22 -25.00 71.77
C VAL A 246 25.72 -23.80 70.97
N VAL A 247 26.10 -22.57 71.34
CA VAL A 247 25.77 -21.36 70.58
C VAL A 247 26.38 -21.41 69.17
N LEU A 248 27.63 -21.89 69.04
CA LEU A 248 28.27 -22.07 67.73
C LEU A 248 27.47 -23.04 66.85
N ARG A 249 26.94 -24.12 67.42
CA ARG A 249 26.12 -25.09 66.67
C ARG A 249 24.79 -24.51 66.22
N GLU A 250 24.12 -23.73 67.08
CA GLU A 250 22.88 -23.04 66.72
C GLU A 250 23.12 -22.08 65.54
N CYS A 251 24.18 -21.27 65.61
CA CYS A 251 24.59 -20.39 64.53
C CYS A 251 24.94 -21.17 63.24
N LEU A 252 25.60 -22.33 63.36
CA LEU A 252 25.91 -23.19 62.22
C LEU A 252 24.64 -23.81 61.60
N THR A 253 23.68 -24.26 62.40
CA THR A 253 22.42 -24.80 61.88
C THR A 253 21.59 -23.74 61.16
N ASP A 254 21.57 -22.52 61.70
CA ASP A 254 20.92 -21.38 61.04
C ASP A 254 21.64 -21.01 59.74
N ALA A 255 22.98 -20.98 59.75
CA ALA A 255 23.77 -20.74 58.55
C ALA A 255 23.51 -21.82 57.48
N GLU A 256 23.50 -23.10 57.85
CA GLU A 256 23.18 -24.20 56.93
C GLU A 256 21.76 -24.09 56.35
N ALA A 257 20.78 -23.68 57.16
CA ALA A 257 19.42 -23.44 56.68
C ALA A 257 19.39 -22.28 55.65
N THR A 258 20.09 -21.18 55.92
CA THR A 258 20.17 -20.05 54.98
C THR A 258 20.91 -20.42 53.69
N ILE A 259 21.94 -21.27 53.76
CA ILE A 259 22.65 -21.76 52.57
C ILE A 259 21.71 -22.59 51.69
N LYS A 260 20.91 -23.49 52.28
CA LYS A 260 19.92 -24.28 51.52
C LYS A 260 18.88 -23.39 50.84
N GLU A 261 18.35 -22.40 51.54
CA GLU A 261 17.42 -21.42 50.95
C GLU A 261 18.06 -20.66 49.78
N GLN A 262 19.33 -20.27 49.92
CA GLN A 262 20.08 -19.63 48.83
C GLN A 262 20.32 -20.54 47.64
N GLU A 263 20.64 -21.82 47.86
CA GLU A 263 20.78 -22.80 46.78
C GLU A 263 19.48 -22.98 46.00
N GLU A 264 18.32 -23.05 46.68
CA GLU A 264 17.00 -23.12 46.05
C GLU A 264 16.69 -21.86 45.23
N ILE A 265 16.95 -20.67 45.78
CA ILE A 265 16.77 -19.39 45.08
C ILE A 265 17.68 -19.31 43.85
N GLN A 266 18.95 -19.73 43.98
CA GLN A 266 19.90 -19.75 42.87
C GLN A 266 19.46 -20.74 41.78
N GLU A 267 19.01 -21.94 42.15
CA GLU A 267 18.51 -22.91 41.19
C GLU A 267 17.28 -22.37 40.46
N GLN A 268 16.34 -21.74 41.16
CA GLN A 268 15.18 -21.11 40.54
C GLN A 268 15.59 -20.00 39.56
N ALA A 269 16.50 -19.10 39.96
CA ALA A 269 16.99 -18.03 39.10
C ALA A 269 17.68 -18.57 37.84
N THR A 270 18.48 -19.65 37.95
CA THR A 270 19.11 -20.29 36.79
C THR A 270 18.09 -20.90 35.82
N ARG A 271 17.01 -21.51 36.33
CA ARG A 271 15.93 -22.03 35.49
C ARG A 271 15.22 -20.91 34.73
N GLU A 272 14.90 -19.80 35.39
CA GLU A 272 14.26 -18.63 34.77
C GLU A 272 15.15 -18.00 33.68
N ILE A 273 16.47 -17.89 33.92
CA ILE A 273 17.42 -17.40 32.91
C ILE A 273 17.43 -18.30 31.68
N ILE A 274 17.45 -19.63 31.86
CA ILE A 274 17.43 -20.59 30.76
C ILE A 274 16.14 -20.45 29.95
N ASP A 275 14.99 -20.28 30.59
CA ASP A 275 13.71 -20.13 29.90
C ASP A 275 13.60 -18.80 29.15
N LEU A 276 14.07 -17.70 29.74
CA LEU A 276 14.19 -16.41 29.03
C LEU A 276 15.13 -16.50 27.83
N GLN A 277 16.23 -17.25 27.94
CA GLN A 277 17.15 -17.43 26.82
C GLN A 277 16.51 -18.22 25.67
N LYS A 278 15.74 -19.27 25.97
CA LYS A 278 14.94 -19.99 24.94
C LYS A 278 13.92 -19.07 24.27
N GLN A 279 13.27 -18.19 25.02
CA GLN A 279 12.31 -17.22 24.46
C GLN A 279 13.01 -16.24 23.51
N CYS A 280 14.17 -15.72 23.89
CA CYS A 280 15.00 -14.86 23.03
C CYS A 280 15.42 -15.58 21.74
N ASP A 281 15.86 -16.84 21.84
CA ASP A 281 16.26 -17.63 20.67
C ASP A 281 15.06 -17.88 19.72
N THR A 282 13.88 -18.12 20.27
CA THR A 282 12.64 -18.30 19.49
C THR A 282 12.26 -17.00 18.76
N LEU A 283 12.28 -15.87 19.46
CA LEU A 283 12.01 -14.56 18.87
C LEU A 283 13.05 -14.17 17.80
N ALA A 284 14.31 -14.56 17.99
CA ALA A 284 15.36 -14.37 16.99
C ALA A 284 15.09 -15.18 15.72
N ALA A 285 14.66 -16.44 15.86
CA ALA A 285 14.27 -17.28 14.72
C ALA A 285 13.06 -16.71 13.97
N GLU A 286 12.02 -16.28 14.68
CA GLU A 286 10.84 -15.62 14.09
C GLU A 286 11.22 -14.32 13.36
N SER A 287 12.14 -13.53 13.93
CA SER A 287 12.62 -12.30 13.28
C SER A 287 13.37 -12.59 11.98
N GLU A 288 14.18 -13.64 11.92
CA GLU A 288 14.89 -14.04 10.70
C GLU A 288 13.91 -14.58 9.64
N GLU A 289 12.90 -15.34 10.04
CA GLU A 289 11.82 -15.78 9.15
C GLU A 289 11.05 -14.59 8.56
N HIS A 290 10.71 -13.59 9.37
CA HIS A 290 10.06 -12.37 8.90
C HIS A 290 10.93 -11.57 7.93
N LYS A 291 12.25 -11.49 8.16
CA LYS A 291 13.17 -10.84 7.22
C LYS A 291 13.22 -11.57 5.89
N ALA A 292 13.34 -12.89 5.91
CA ALA A 292 13.35 -13.72 4.70
C ALA A 292 12.03 -13.59 3.91
N ALA A 293 10.89 -13.60 4.60
CA ALA A 293 9.58 -13.38 3.98
C ALA A 293 9.46 -12.00 3.33
N LEU A 294 10.01 -10.96 3.97
CA LEU A 294 10.00 -9.60 3.44
C LEU A 294 10.92 -9.45 2.21
N GLU A 295 12.09 -10.10 2.21
CA GLU A 295 12.96 -10.16 1.05
C GLU A 295 12.30 -10.89 -0.12
N ALA A 296 11.68 -12.05 0.12
CA ALA A 296 10.92 -12.78 -0.91
C ALA A 296 9.76 -11.94 -1.49
N ALA A 297 9.03 -11.20 -0.65
CA ALA A 297 7.98 -10.30 -1.10
C ALA A 297 8.52 -9.14 -1.95
N ARG A 298 9.70 -8.60 -1.61
CA ARG A 298 10.37 -7.58 -2.42
C ARG A 298 10.80 -8.13 -3.78
N GLU A 299 11.36 -9.32 -3.83
CA GLU A 299 11.73 -9.99 -5.09
C GLU A 299 10.50 -10.29 -5.96
N GLN A 300 9.41 -10.75 -5.35
CA GLN A 300 8.16 -10.95 -6.07
C GLN A 300 7.63 -9.63 -6.64
N LYS A 301 7.67 -8.56 -5.85
CA LYS A 301 7.23 -7.22 -6.30
C LYS A 301 8.05 -6.75 -7.50
N THR A 302 9.38 -6.82 -7.45
CA THR A 302 10.23 -6.39 -8.58
C THR A 302 9.99 -7.23 -9.83
N LEU A 303 9.74 -8.53 -9.70
CA LEU A 303 9.36 -9.39 -10.83
C LEU A 303 8.01 -8.99 -11.43
N THR A 304 7.01 -8.66 -10.60
CA THR A 304 5.70 -8.21 -11.08
C THR A 304 5.75 -6.82 -11.71
N GLU A 305 6.56 -5.91 -11.17
CA GLU A 305 6.79 -4.58 -11.74
C GLU A 305 7.47 -4.67 -13.10
N ALA A 306 8.53 -5.49 -13.22
CA ALA A 306 9.19 -5.72 -14.50
C ALA A 306 8.25 -6.36 -15.54
N ALA A 307 7.42 -7.32 -15.13
CA ALA A 307 6.42 -7.92 -16.01
C ALA A 307 5.36 -6.89 -16.48
N HIS A 308 4.92 -6.01 -15.57
CA HIS A 308 3.97 -4.95 -15.89
C HIS A 308 4.59 -3.90 -16.84
N GLU A 309 5.85 -3.50 -16.62
CA GLU A 309 6.58 -2.60 -17.52
C GLU A 309 6.71 -3.18 -18.94
N ASP A 310 7.05 -4.46 -19.05
CA ASP A 310 7.11 -5.19 -20.34
C ASP A 310 5.74 -5.22 -21.04
N GLU A 311 4.65 -5.41 -20.30
CA GLU A 311 3.29 -5.38 -20.86
C GLU A 311 2.90 -3.98 -21.34
N MET A 312 3.25 -2.95 -20.56
CA MET A 312 3.02 -1.55 -20.94
C MET A 312 3.81 -1.15 -22.19
N GLN A 313 5.06 -1.60 -22.33
CA GLN A 313 5.84 -1.38 -23.55
C GLN A 313 5.19 -2.06 -24.76
N LYS A 314 4.76 -3.32 -24.62
CA LYS A 314 4.06 -4.04 -25.71
C LYS A 314 2.74 -3.36 -26.11
N LEU A 315 2.04 -2.74 -25.15
CA LEU A 315 0.82 -1.98 -25.45
C LEU A 315 1.14 -0.69 -26.21
N LYS A 316 2.17 0.05 -25.80
CA LYS A 316 2.64 1.24 -26.53
C LYS A 316 3.04 0.91 -27.97
N GLU A 317 3.84 -0.14 -28.18
CA GLU A 317 4.24 -0.56 -29.53
C GLU A 317 3.03 -0.91 -30.42
N ARG A 318 2.00 -1.56 -29.84
CA ARG A 318 0.76 -1.86 -30.57
C ARG A 318 -0.05 -0.62 -30.89
N GLU A 319 -0.08 0.37 -29.99
CA GLU A 319 -0.75 1.64 -30.21
C GLU A 319 -0.04 2.44 -31.31
N GLU A 320 1.29 2.54 -31.28
CA GLU A 320 2.08 3.18 -32.32
C GLU A 320 1.90 2.48 -33.69
N GLU A 321 1.87 1.14 -33.74
CA GLU A 321 1.61 0.41 -34.98
C GLU A 321 0.18 0.66 -35.50
N ALA A 322 -0.80 0.73 -34.61
CA ALA A 322 -2.18 1.06 -34.96
C ALA A 322 -2.33 2.51 -35.45
N GLU A 323 -1.61 3.45 -34.84
CA GLU A 323 -1.58 4.85 -35.26
C GLU A 323 -0.92 5.00 -36.63
N ARG A 324 0.20 4.32 -36.88
CA ARG A 324 0.83 4.30 -38.22
C ARG A 324 -0.13 3.76 -39.28
N LYS A 325 -0.84 2.66 -38.99
CA LYS A 325 -1.86 2.11 -39.90
C LYS A 325 -3.02 3.09 -40.15
N ARG A 326 -3.43 3.86 -39.13
CA ARG A 326 -4.44 4.93 -39.29
C ARG A 326 -3.93 6.04 -40.19
N GLN A 327 -2.70 6.51 -39.99
CA GLN A 327 -2.08 7.54 -40.84
C GLN A 327 -1.97 7.07 -42.30
N GLU A 328 -1.49 5.84 -42.54
CA GLU A 328 -1.43 5.25 -43.89
C GLU A 328 -2.83 5.16 -44.53
N ALA A 329 -3.86 4.81 -43.76
CA ALA A 329 -5.24 4.77 -44.25
C ALA A 329 -5.77 6.18 -44.55
N GLU A 330 -5.44 7.18 -43.74
CA GLU A 330 -5.82 8.57 -43.95
C GLU A 330 -5.16 9.18 -45.18
N GLU A 331 -3.87 8.89 -45.41
CA GLU A 331 -3.14 9.29 -46.61
C GLU A 331 -3.77 8.68 -47.86
N LYS A 332 -4.04 7.37 -47.87
CA LYS A 332 -4.76 6.71 -48.98
C LYS A 332 -6.14 7.33 -49.20
N ALA A 333 -6.86 7.67 -48.14
CA ALA A 333 -8.15 8.35 -48.25
C ALA A 333 -8.02 9.77 -48.81
N LYS A 334 -6.94 10.50 -48.53
CA LYS A 334 -6.63 11.80 -49.14
C LYS A 334 -6.29 11.65 -50.63
N GLU A 335 -5.48 10.66 -51.00
CA GLU A 335 -5.16 10.36 -52.41
C GLU A 335 -6.43 10.03 -53.20
N LEU A 336 -7.29 9.15 -52.68
CA LEU A 336 -8.55 8.80 -53.34
C LEU A 336 -9.48 10.01 -53.49
N ARG A 337 -9.57 10.88 -52.47
CA ARG A 337 -10.31 12.15 -52.59
C ARG A 337 -9.74 13.05 -53.68
N GLY A 338 -8.41 13.18 -53.77
CA GLY A 338 -7.78 13.95 -54.83
C GLY A 338 -8.06 13.39 -56.24
N ILE A 339 -8.13 12.06 -56.39
CA ILE A 339 -8.51 11.41 -57.66
C ILE A 339 -9.99 11.69 -57.98
N LEU A 340 -10.88 11.60 -56.98
CA LEU A 340 -12.30 11.89 -57.16
C LEU A 340 -12.51 13.36 -57.55
N ASP A 341 -11.87 14.31 -56.87
CA ASP A 341 -11.95 15.74 -57.21
C ASP A 341 -11.45 16.02 -58.63
N TYR A 342 -10.41 15.31 -59.10
CA TYR A 342 -9.94 15.42 -60.47
C TYR A 342 -10.95 14.85 -61.47
N ALA A 343 -11.55 13.70 -61.16
CA ALA A 343 -12.59 13.10 -61.99
C ALA A 343 -13.84 13.98 -62.07
N ASP A 344 -14.26 14.59 -60.96
CA ASP A 344 -15.38 15.53 -60.90
C ASP A 344 -15.10 16.77 -61.75
N LYS A 345 -13.92 17.38 -61.64
CA LYS A 345 -13.50 18.50 -62.52
C LYS A 345 -13.49 18.11 -64.00
N ALA A 346 -12.96 16.93 -64.32
CA ALA A 346 -12.94 16.45 -65.70
C ALA A 346 -14.38 16.21 -66.24
N ALA A 347 -15.28 15.72 -65.38
CA ALA A 347 -16.69 15.55 -65.71
C ALA A 347 -17.39 16.91 -65.89
N GLU A 348 -17.15 17.88 -65.02
CA GLU A 348 -17.66 19.25 -65.13
C GLU A 348 -17.17 19.93 -66.41
N GLU A 349 -15.89 19.81 -66.74
CA GLU A 349 -15.33 20.32 -68.00
C GLU A 349 -15.97 19.65 -69.22
N ALA A 350 -16.20 18.33 -69.17
CA ALA A 350 -16.87 17.61 -70.24
C ALA A 350 -18.33 18.07 -70.41
N ILE A 351 -19.05 18.28 -69.29
CA ILE A 351 -20.40 18.84 -69.28
C ILE A 351 -20.39 20.26 -69.86
N GLN A 352 -19.41 21.08 -69.47
CA GLN A 352 -19.29 22.46 -69.94
C GLN A 352 -19.01 22.50 -71.44
N ARG A 353 -18.09 21.68 -71.96
CA ARG A 353 -17.85 21.54 -73.41
C ARG A 353 -19.12 21.10 -74.13
N LYS A 354 -19.86 20.14 -73.58
CA LYS A 354 -21.13 19.70 -74.16
C LYS A 354 -22.19 20.81 -74.15
N ARG A 355 -22.24 21.64 -73.12
CA ARG A 355 -23.12 22.83 -73.07
C ARG A 355 -22.72 23.84 -74.14
N GLU A 356 -21.44 24.15 -74.30
CA GLU A 356 -20.94 25.06 -75.34
C GLU A 356 -21.19 24.53 -76.76
N GLU A 357 -21.02 23.22 -76.98
CA GLU A 357 -21.37 22.55 -78.24
C GLU A 357 -22.87 22.66 -78.53
N LEU A 358 -23.71 22.39 -77.53
CA LEU A 358 -25.16 22.53 -77.65
C LEU A 358 -25.59 23.98 -77.88
N GLU A 359 -24.95 24.96 -77.23
CA GLU A 359 -25.22 26.37 -77.42
C GLU A 359 -24.80 26.85 -78.83
N LYS A 360 -23.66 26.36 -79.34
CA LYS A 360 -23.26 26.59 -80.74
C LYS A 360 -24.26 25.97 -81.72
N ALA A 361 -24.66 24.72 -81.49
CA ALA A 361 -25.66 24.04 -82.31
C ALA A 361 -26.99 24.79 -82.28
N HIS A 362 -27.48 25.19 -81.11
CA HIS A 362 -28.68 26.02 -80.97
C HIS A 362 -28.52 27.39 -81.65
N GLY A 363 -27.35 28.01 -81.59
CA GLY A 363 -27.06 29.26 -82.29
C GLY A 363 -27.08 29.12 -83.80
N GLU A 364 -26.60 27.99 -84.33
CA GLU A 364 -26.68 27.65 -85.75
C GLU A 364 -28.11 27.32 -86.18
N GLU A 365 -28.86 26.57 -85.37
CA GLU A 365 -30.29 26.32 -85.57
C GLU A 365 -31.09 27.62 -85.53
N PHE A 366 -30.78 28.53 -84.59
CA PHE A 366 -31.42 29.83 -84.51
C PHE A 366 -31.10 30.70 -85.73
N LYS A 367 -29.87 30.64 -86.27
CA LYS A 367 -29.53 31.30 -87.54
C LYS A 367 -30.26 30.70 -88.72
N LYS A 368 -30.39 29.37 -88.80
CA LYS A 368 -31.17 28.68 -89.83
C LYS A 368 -32.66 29.05 -89.73
N LEU A 369 -33.21 29.05 -88.52
CA LEU A 369 -34.58 29.49 -88.26
C LEU A 369 -34.76 30.94 -88.67
N LYS A 370 -33.84 31.84 -88.30
CA LYS A 370 -33.88 33.24 -88.73
C LYS A 370 -33.80 33.39 -90.26
N GLN A 371 -32.94 32.63 -90.93
CA GLN A 371 -32.89 32.61 -92.40
C GLN A 371 -34.19 32.10 -93.01
N LEU A 372 -34.83 31.09 -92.40
CA LEU A 372 -36.13 30.60 -92.83
C LEU A 372 -37.23 31.64 -92.57
N THR A 373 -37.17 32.39 -91.47
CA THR A 373 -38.07 33.51 -91.19
C THR A 373 -37.84 34.65 -92.17
N ASP A 374 -36.60 35.03 -92.46
CA ASP A 374 -36.27 36.08 -93.44
C ASP A 374 -36.71 35.66 -94.87
N VAL A 375 -36.65 34.35 -95.20
CA VAL A 375 -37.20 33.79 -96.44
C VAL A 375 -38.73 33.78 -96.42
N ALA A 376 -39.36 33.50 -95.29
CA ALA A 376 -40.81 33.57 -95.12
C ALA A 376 -41.31 35.01 -95.23
N ASP A 377 -40.62 35.97 -94.62
CA ASP A 377 -40.89 37.41 -94.71
C ASP A 377 -40.67 37.90 -96.15
N ALA A 378 -39.63 37.42 -96.85
CA ALA A 378 -39.43 37.69 -98.28
C ALA A 378 -40.50 37.04 -99.17
N GLN A 379 -41.02 35.87 -98.78
CA GLN A 379 -42.16 35.23 -99.44
C GLN A 379 -43.45 35.99 -99.18
N ASP A 380 -43.65 36.55 -97.98
CA ASP A 380 -44.79 37.41 -97.64
C ASP A 380 -44.69 38.78 -98.35
N GLU A 381 -43.50 39.37 -98.48
CA GLU A 381 -43.27 40.55 -99.33
C GLU A 381 -43.49 40.24 -100.83
N LEU A 382 -43.13 39.04 -101.29
CA LEU A 382 -43.46 38.58 -102.64
C LEU A 382 -44.96 38.32 -102.81
N ALA A 383 -45.65 37.82 -101.77
CA ALA A 383 -47.09 37.63 -101.76
C ALA A 383 -47.86 38.96 -101.67
N GLU A 384 -47.31 39.99 -101.02
CA GLU A 384 -47.80 41.38 -101.06
C GLU A 384 -47.48 42.06 -102.39
N ARG A 385 -46.33 41.79 -103.02
CA ARG A 385 -46.04 42.21 -104.39
C ARG A 385 -46.94 41.54 -105.42
N LEU A 386 -47.29 40.27 -105.23
CA LEU A 386 -48.26 39.55 -106.06
C LEU A 386 -49.72 39.97 -105.76
N ARG A 387 -50.02 40.44 -104.55
CA ARG A 387 -51.30 41.10 -104.22
C ARG A 387 -51.42 42.51 -104.81
N SER A 388 -50.30 43.21 -105.01
CA SER A 388 -50.26 44.56 -105.61
C SER A 388 -50.04 44.59 -107.13
N LEU A 389 -49.71 43.45 -107.76
CA LEU A 389 -49.62 43.25 -109.22
C LEU A 389 -50.65 42.24 -109.73
N GLY A 390 -51.88 42.37 -109.24
CA GLY A 390 -53.03 41.55 -109.61
C GLY A 390 -54.20 42.38 -110.12
N GLU A 391 -54.03 43.11 -111.23
CA GLU A 391 -55.13 43.41 -112.15
C GLU A 391 -54.75 42.99 -113.57
N GLY A 392 -55.19 41.77 -113.92
CA GLY A 392 -55.39 41.34 -115.31
C GLY A 392 -54.23 40.58 -115.96
N SER A 393 -54.20 39.27 -115.81
CA SER A 393 -53.93 38.34 -116.93
C SER A 393 -54.04 36.87 -116.46
N ALA A 394 -54.47 36.00 -117.37
CA ALA A 394 -55.00 34.66 -117.15
C ALA A 394 -53.94 33.54 -116.96
N ASP A 395 -52.91 33.76 -116.13
CA ASP A 395 -51.84 32.75 -115.89
C ASP A 395 -51.70 32.30 -114.42
N ALA A 396 -52.72 32.54 -113.59
CA ALA A 396 -52.75 32.14 -112.17
C ALA A 396 -52.89 30.61 -111.94
N ALA A 397 -53.20 29.83 -112.98
CA ALA A 397 -53.31 28.37 -112.88
C ALA A 397 -51.96 27.64 -113.05
N HIS A 398 -50.95 28.27 -113.66
CA HIS A 398 -49.65 27.64 -113.90
C HIS A 398 -48.71 27.74 -112.67
N TRP A 399 -48.80 28.81 -111.89
CA TRP A 399 -47.93 29.00 -110.71
C TRP A 399 -48.36 28.17 -109.49
N LYS A 400 -49.64 27.82 -109.37
CA LYS A 400 -50.13 26.93 -108.31
C LYS A 400 -49.61 25.50 -108.46
N ALA A 401 -49.54 24.99 -109.70
CA ALA A 401 -48.99 23.67 -110.00
C ALA A 401 -47.44 23.58 -109.89
N ALA A 402 -46.74 24.72 -109.90
CA ALA A 402 -45.30 24.79 -109.66
C ALA A 402 -44.96 24.86 -108.16
N ALA A 403 -45.80 25.51 -107.35
CA ALA A 403 -45.65 25.56 -105.90
C ALA A 403 -45.91 24.19 -105.23
N ASP A 404 -46.91 23.44 -105.69
CA ASP A 404 -47.19 22.08 -105.18
C ASP A 404 -46.05 21.09 -105.51
N ARG A 405 -45.35 21.29 -106.65
CA ARG A 405 -44.19 20.46 -107.04
C ARG A 405 -42.89 20.84 -106.31
N ALA A 406 -42.77 22.07 -105.80
CA ALA A 406 -41.64 22.50 -104.97
C ALA A 406 -41.80 22.02 -103.51
N LEU A 407 -43.03 21.87 -103.03
CA LEU A 407 -43.32 21.30 -101.71
C LEU A 407 -43.05 19.79 -101.64
N GLU A 408 -43.30 19.04 -102.71
CA GLU A 408 -42.90 17.61 -102.80
C GLU A 408 -41.37 17.43 -102.82
N GLN A 409 -40.61 18.32 -103.48
CA GLN A 409 -39.14 18.24 -103.48
C GLN A 409 -38.50 18.64 -102.14
N PHE A 410 -39.19 19.43 -101.32
CA PHE A 410 -38.68 19.82 -100.00
C PHE A 410 -38.91 18.72 -98.95
N ALA A 411 -39.98 17.93 -99.08
CA ALA A 411 -40.27 16.79 -98.20
C ALA A 411 -39.28 15.62 -98.34
N ASP A 412 -38.63 15.47 -99.51
CA ASP A 412 -37.60 14.45 -99.76
C ASP A 412 -36.17 14.88 -99.32
N SER A 413 -35.99 16.11 -98.86
CA SER A 413 -34.66 16.67 -98.48
C SER A 413 -34.41 16.78 -96.97
N VAL A 414 -35.27 16.21 -96.13
CA VAL A 414 -35.02 16.08 -94.68
C VAL A 414 -34.14 14.85 -94.47
N PRO A 415 -32.88 14.98 -93.99
CA PRO A 415 -32.09 13.83 -93.60
C PRO A 415 -32.75 13.16 -92.40
N SER A 416 -33.31 11.98 -92.63
CA SER A 416 -33.75 11.07 -91.58
C SER A 416 -32.54 10.35 -90.96
N ASP A 417 -31.57 11.11 -90.43
CA ASP A 417 -30.49 10.55 -89.60
C ASP A 417 -30.98 10.44 -88.16
N ARG A 418 -31.78 9.40 -87.93
CA ARG A 418 -32.13 8.91 -86.60
C ARG A 418 -31.76 7.43 -86.50
N THR A 419 -30.49 7.11 -86.76
CA THR A 419 -29.93 5.77 -86.54
C THR A 419 -28.47 5.82 -86.08
N GLU A 420 -28.20 6.38 -84.91
CA GLU A 420 -27.02 5.98 -84.10
C GLU A 420 -27.38 6.00 -82.61
N PHE A 421 -28.26 5.08 -82.21
CA PHE A 421 -28.28 4.57 -80.83
C PHE A 421 -27.70 3.15 -80.89
N LYS A 422 -26.38 3.05 -81.09
CA LYS A 422 -25.63 1.81 -80.96
C LYS A 422 -25.15 1.67 -79.52
N ASP A 423 -25.62 0.59 -78.88
CA ASP A 423 -25.00 -0.13 -77.79
C ASP A 423 -24.47 0.66 -76.58
N PHE A 424 -25.38 0.97 -75.66
CA PHE A 424 -25.04 1.12 -74.23
C PHE A 424 -25.05 -0.22 -73.46
N SER A 425 -25.30 -1.36 -74.12
CA SER A 425 -25.37 -2.67 -73.45
C SER A 425 -24.00 -3.23 -73.02
N GLY A 426 -22.90 -2.68 -73.53
CA GLY A 426 -21.54 -3.09 -73.17
C GLY A 426 -21.00 -2.45 -71.88
N LYS A 427 -21.36 -1.20 -71.61
CA LYS A 427 -20.88 -0.46 -70.43
C LYS A 427 -21.62 -0.86 -69.14
N ASP A 428 -22.89 -1.24 -69.25
CA ASP A 428 -23.64 -1.76 -68.11
C ASP A 428 -23.09 -3.12 -67.62
N LYS A 429 -22.66 -3.99 -68.55
CA LYS A 429 -22.01 -5.26 -68.17
C LYS A 429 -20.63 -5.07 -67.54
N GLU A 430 -19.87 -4.06 -67.97
CA GLU A 430 -18.58 -3.74 -67.37
C GLU A 430 -18.74 -3.16 -65.95
N LEU A 431 -19.79 -2.37 -65.72
CA LEU A 431 -20.12 -1.85 -64.40
C LEU A 431 -20.65 -2.94 -63.47
N GLU A 432 -21.52 -3.84 -63.93
CA GLU A 432 -21.96 -5.02 -63.16
C GLU A 432 -20.78 -5.91 -62.77
N GLN A 433 -19.84 -6.17 -63.70
CA GLN A 433 -18.65 -6.97 -63.41
C GLN A 433 -17.76 -6.32 -62.33
N ARG A 434 -17.57 -4.99 -62.39
CA ARG A 434 -16.79 -4.24 -61.39
C ARG A 434 -17.47 -4.21 -60.02
N LEU A 435 -18.80 -4.21 -59.99
CA LEU A 435 -19.59 -4.24 -58.77
C LEU A 435 -19.53 -5.64 -58.11
N GLU A 436 -19.63 -6.70 -58.91
CA GLU A 436 -19.43 -8.08 -58.42
C GLU A 436 -18.01 -8.32 -57.89
N ASP A 437 -16.98 -7.81 -58.56
CA ASP A 437 -15.59 -7.96 -58.11
C ASP A 437 -15.31 -7.16 -56.82
N ALA A 438 -15.93 -5.99 -56.64
CA ALA A 438 -15.86 -5.21 -55.41
C ALA A 438 -16.57 -5.91 -54.23
N GLU A 439 -17.75 -6.49 -54.45
CA GLU A 439 -18.44 -7.29 -53.43
C GLU A 439 -17.65 -8.54 -53.04
N ARG A 440 -17.01 -9.21 -54.01
CA ARG A 440 -16.16 -10.39 -53.77
C ARG A 440 -14.90 -10.03 -52.96
N ALA A 441 -14.34 -8.84 -53.16
CA ALA A 441 -13.20 -8.33 -52.40
C ALA A 441 -13.60 -7.97 -50.95
N LEU A 442 -14.76 -7.32 -50.75
CA LEU A 442 -15.28 -7.01 -49.41
C LEU A 442 -15.57 -8.29 -48.61
N LYS A 443 -16.20 -9.29 -49.22
CA LYS A 443 -16.51 -10.57 -48.56
C LYS A 443 -15.25 -11.36 -48.17
N LYS A 444 -14.14 -11.20 -48.91
CA LYS A 444 -12.83 -11.76 -48.55
C LYS A 444 -12.20 -11.04 -47.35
N MET A 445 -12.40 -9.73 -47.21
CA MET A 445 -11.91 -8.98 -46.06
C MET A 445 -12.70 -9.30 -44.79
N GLU A 446 -14.03 -9.45 -44.88
CA GLU A 446 -14.86 -9.84 -43.74
C GLU A 446 -14.58 -11.28 -43.26
N GLY A 447 -14.43 -12.24 -44.21
CA GLY A 447 -14.09 -13.63 -43.87
C GLY A 447 -12.66 -13.83 -43.34
N GLY A 448 -11.73 -12.93 -43.68
CA GLY A 448 -10.35 -12.96 -43.18
C GLY A 448 -10.21 -12.49 -41.72
N SER A 449 -11.13 -11.65 -41.24
CA SER A 449 -11.10 -11.16 -39.86
C SER A 449 -11.58 -12.17 -38.81
N GLU A 450 -12.49 -13.08 -39.15
CA GLU A 450 -12.99 -14.08 -38.19
C GLU A 450 -12.01 -15.25 -37.97
N GLN A 451 -11.26 -15.68 -39.00
CA GLN A 451 -10.29 -16.78 -38.85
C GLN A 451 -9.07 -16.40 -37.99
N VAL A 452 -8.64 -15.14 -38.02
CA VAL A 452 -7.49 -14.66 -37.23
C VAL A 452 -7.83 -14.52 -35.74
N TRP A 453 -9.11 -14.39 -35.39
CA TRP A 453 -9.57 -14.31 -34.00
C TRP A 453 -9.74 -15.68 -33.34
N GLU A 454 -10.20 -16.70 -34.07
CA GLU A 454 -10.34 -18.07 -33.55
C GLU A 454 -8.97 -18.73 -33.31
N GLU A 455 -7.98 -18.52 -34.18
CA GLU A 455 -6.67 -19.16 -34.07
C GLU A 455 -5.81 -18.63 -32.90
N LYS A 456 -6.08 -17.40 -32.42
CA LYS A 456 -5.41 -16.83 -31.24
C LYS A 456 -6.00 -17.28 -29.89
N LYS A 457 -7.20 -17.88 -29.85
CA LYS A 457 -7.80 -18.36 -28.59
C LYS A 457 -7.24 -19.72 -28.12
N TRP A 458 -6.64 -20.52 -28.99
CA TRP A 458 -6.17 -21.87 -28.64
C TRP A 458 -4.70 -21.97 -28.20
N GLN A 459 -3.91 -20.89 -28.26
CA GLN A 459 -2.49 -20.91 -27.84
C GLN A 459 -2.20 -20.49 -26.39
N LYS A 460 -3.21 -20.10 -25.60
CA LYS A 460 -3.04 -19.79 -24.16
C LYS A 460 -3.78 -20.79 -23.28
N GLY A 461 -3.30 -22.04 -23.28
CA GLY A 461 -3.62 -23.01 -22.23
C GLY A 461 -2.71 -22.81 -21.00
N PRO A 462 -3.22 -23.03 -19.77
CA PRO A 462 -2.49 -22.73 -18.54
C PRO A 462 -1.37 -23.74 -18.29
N LYS A 463 -0.13 -23.26 -18.15
CA LYS A 463 0.96 -24.05 -17.57
C LYS A 463 0.70 -24.20 -16.08
N LYS A 464 0.40 -25.44 -15.66
CA LYS A 464 0.36 -25.84 -14.26
C LYS A 464 1.75 -25.63 -13.64
N LEU A 465 1.79 -24.90 -12.53
CA LEU A 465 2.93 -24.81 -11.63
C LEU A 465 2.92 -26.07 -10.74
N SER A 466 4.06 -26.77 -10.69
CA SER A 466 4.42 -27.81 -9.73
C SER A 466 5.56 -27.32 -8.86
#